data_AF-A0A1I0FDV1-F1
#
_entry.id   AF-A0A1I0FDV1-F1
#
_cell.length_a   1.000
_cell.length_b   1.000
_cell.length_c   1.000
_cell.angle_alpha   90.00
_cell.angle_beta   90.00
_cell.angle_gamma   90.00
#
_symmetry.space_group_name_H-M   'P 1'
#
loop_
_entity.id
_entity.type
_entity.pdbx_description
1 polymer ?
#
loop_
_entity_poly.entity_id
_entity_poly.type
_entity_poly.pdbx_seq_one_letter_code
_entity_poly.pdbx_strand_id
1 'polypeptide(L)'
;MRKNKLIFIYLTILILFLTSLVPSTVFAHKMLVEHVEDGIIYIHYDNGTPAKIATVTLYDEHGNILLEEVANDHGYVYYDGETTVYRIVADDGMGHRASSVKSEENNEESIPSFMKALLGVSILLFVAAFFYYRN
;
A
#
# COMPACT_ATOMS: atom_id res chain seq x y z
N MET A 1 50.45 -18.45 1.42
CA MET A 1 49.57 -18.13 2.56
C MET A 1 48.79 -16.81 2.44
N ARG A 2 49.42 -15.67 2.10
CA ARG A 2 48.74 -14.35 2.09
C ARG A 2 47.67 -14.17 0.98
N LYS A 3 47.90 -14.74 -0.22
CA LYS A 3 46.94 -14.73 -1.33
C LYS A 3 45.65 -15.52 -1.03
N ASN A 4 45.77 -16.67 -0.37
CA ASN A 4 44.62 -17.50 0.01
C ASN A 4 43.72 -16.80 1.03
N LYS A 5 44.29 -15.98 1.93
CA LYS A 5 43.51 -15.14 2.86
C LYS A 5 42.72 -14.04 2.15
N LEU A 6 43.32 -13.39 1.15
CA LEU A 6 42.63 -12.37 0.35
C LEU A 6 41.48 -12.97 -0.47
N ILE A 7 41.70 -14.13 -1.09
CA ILE A 7 40.65 -14.87 -1.80
C ILE A 7 39.49 -15.19 -0.85
N PHE A 8 39.79 -15.65 0.36
CA PHE A 8 38.78 -15.96 1.36
C PHE A 8 37.96 -14.73 1.75
N ILE A 9 38.62 -13.59 1.96
CA ILE A 9 37.95 -12.31 2.28
C ILE A 9 37.02 -11.87 1.13
N TYR A 10 37.49 -11.90 -0.11
CA TYR A 10 36.65 -11.55 -1.26
C TYR A 10 35.46 -12.50 -1.40
N LEU A 11 35.65 -13.80 -1.15
CA LEU A 11 34.58 -14.78 -1.17
C LEU A 11 33.54 -14.48 -0.08
N THR A 12 33.98 -14.15 1.14
CA THR A 12 33.09 -13.80 2.25
C THR A 12 32.29 -12.52 1.94
N ILE A 13 32.94 -11.49 1.39
CA ILE A 13 32.26 -10.24 1.00
C ILE A 13 31.24 -10.51 -0.12
N LEU A 14 31.60 -11.32 -1.12
CA LEU A 14 30.70 -11.69 -2.21
C LEU A 14 29.47 -12.46 -1.69
N ILE A 15 29.66 -13.39 -0.75
CA ILE A 15 28.56 -14.13 -0.13
C ILE A 15 27.65 -13.19 0.69
N LEU A 16 28.23 -12.25 1.44
CA LEU A 16 27.46 -11.25 2.19
C LEU A 16 26.65 -10.33 1.26
N PHE A 17 27.24 -9.92 0.13
CA PHE A 17 26.56 -9.11 -0.87
C PHE A 17 25.43 -9.88 -1.58
N LEU A 18 25.65 -11.15 -1.93
CA LEU A 18 24.63 -12.00 -2.56
C LEU A 18 23.45 -12.28 -1.60
N THR A 19 23.71 -12.40 -0.30
CA THR A 19 22.64 -12.61 0.69
C THR A 19 21.84 -11.34 1.00
N SER A 20 22.44 -10.14 0.87
CA SER A 20 21.69 -8.88 1.01
C SER A 20 20.80 -8.55 -0.19
N LEU A 21 21.02 -9.22 -1.33
CA LEU A 21 20.18 -9.06 -2.54
C LEU A 21 18.93 -9.94 -2.51
N VAL A 22 18.72 -10.76 -1.48
CA VAL A 22 17.50 -11.55 -1.34
C VAL A 22 16.36 -10.59 -1.00
N PRO A 23 15.38 -10.39 -1.91
CA PRO A 23 14.27 -9.52 -1.61
C PRO A 23 13.47 -10.11 -0.45
N SER A 24 13.27 -9.35 0.62
CA SER A 24 12.27 -9.69 1.62
C SER A 24 10.90 -9.56 0.97
N THR A 25 10.04 -10.58 1.12
CA THR A 25 8.63 -10.48 0.73
C THR A 25 7.95 -9.44 1.62
N VAL A 26 7.84 -8.21 1.13
CA VAL A 26 7.03 -7.18 1.77
C VAL A 26 5.63 -7.34 1.22
N PHE A 27 4.74 -7.86 2.05
CA PHE A 27 3.32 -7.90 1.73
C PHE A 27 2.73 -6.53 2.03
N ALA A 28 2.80 -5.62 1.06
CA ALA A 28 2.06 -4.37 1.10
C ALA A 28 0.59 -4.67 0.76
N HIS A 29 -0.18 -5.14 1.74
CA HIS A 29 -1.61 -5.33 1.55
C HIS A 29 -2.28 -3.95 1.56
N LYS A 30 -3.03 -3.63 0.51
CA LYS A 30 -3.79 -2.38 0.46
C LYS A 30 -4.93 -2.47 1.49
N MET A 31 -5.03 -1.51 2.40
CA MET A 31 -6.21 -1.36 3.25
C MET A 31 -7.36 -0.73 2.44
N LEU A 32 -8.57 -1.19 2.71
CA LEU A 32 -9.80 -0.78 2.04
C LEU A 32 -10.82 -0.35 3.09
N VAL A 33 -11.60 0.67 2.74
CA VAL A 33 -12.78 1.15 3.49
C VAL A 33 -13.98 0.81 2.62
N GLU A 34 -14.76 -0.19 3.04
CA GLU A 34 -15.96 -0.63 2.34
C GLU A 34 -17.21 -0.16 3.09
N HIS A 35 -18.11 0.51 2.38
CA HIS A 35 -19.40 0.92 2.90
C HIS A 35 -20.36 -0.25 2.73
N VAL A 36 -20.77 -0.87 3.83
CA VAL A 36 -21.67 -2.04 3.78
C VAL A 36 -23.12 -1.54 3.67
N GLU A 37 -23.52 -0.70 4.63
CA GLU A 37 -24.82 -0.06 4.72
C GLU A 37 -24.66 1.29 5.44
N ASP A 38 -25.72 2.11 5.49
CA ASP A 38 -25.69 3.36 6.26
C ASP A 38 -25.39 3.08 7.74
N GLY A 39 -24.37 3.74 8.28
CA GLY A 39 -23.91 3.52 9.65
C GLY A 39 -22.98 2.32 9.85
N ILE A 40 -22.61 1.56 8.80
CA ILE A 40 -21.75 0.37 8.91
C ILE A 40 -20.61 0.40 7.89
N ILE A 41 -19.37 0.37 8.40
CA ILE A 41 -18.15 0.37 7.59
C ILE A 41 -17.37 -0.91 7.89
N TYR A 42 -16.88 -1.57 6.84
CA TYR A 42 -15.96 -2.70 6.95
C TYR A 42 -14.55 -2.31 6.50
N ILE A 43 -13.59 -2.43 7.41
CA ILE A 43 -12.16 -2.17 7.16
C ILE A 43 -11.43 -3.49 7.02
N HIS A 44 -10.84 -3.69 5.86
CA HIS A 44 -10.12 -4.92 5.54
C HIS A 44 -8.92 -4.66 4.65
N TYR A 45 -8.00 -5.61 4.63
CA TYR A 45 -6.93 -5.67 3.66
C TYR A 45 -7.43 -6.28 2.35
N ASP A 46 -6.82 -5.97 1.23
CA ASP A 46 -7.14 -6.49 -0.12
C ASP A 46 -7.22 -8.02 -0.24
N ASN A 47 -6.63 -8.77 0.69
CA ASN A 47 -6.76 -10.22 0.81
C ASN A 47 -8.01 -10.69 1.57
N GLY A 48 -8.89 -9.76 1.99
CA GLY A 48 -10.11 -10.01 2.77
C GLY A 48 -9.92 -10.08 4.29
N THR A 49 -8.69 -9.95 4.80
CA THR A 49 -8.42 -10.03 6.25
C THR A 49 -8.96 -8.78 6.96
N PRO A 50 -9.74 -8.92 8.05
CA PRO A 50 -10.21 -7.77 8.83
C PRO A 50 -9.08 -6.95 9.45
N ALA A 51 -9.15 -5.63 9.33
CA ALA A 51 -8.17 -4.70 9.90
C ALA A 51 -8.55 -4.29 11.34
N LYS A 52 -8.47 -5.24 12.28
CA LYS A 52 -8.98 -5.12 13.67
C LYS A 52 -8.31 -4.06 14.55
N ILE A 53 -7.15 -3.55 14.12
CA ILE A 53 -6.40 -2.52 14.85
C ILE A 53 -6.50 -1.16 14.17
N ALA A 54 -7.22 -1.08 13.04
CA ALA A 54 -7.38 0.17 12.33
C ALA A 54 -8.22 1.13 13.18
N THR A 55 -7.69 2.32 13.42
CA THR A 55 -8.44 3.45 13.94
C THR A 55 -9.14 4.12 12.78
N VAL A 56 -10.46 4.25 12.88
CA VAL A 56 -11.33 4.85 11.88
C VAL A 56 -11.78 6.22 12.37
N THR A 57 -11.52 7.25 11.56
CA THR A 57 -11.93 8.61 11.84
C THR A 57 -12.89 9.11 10.76
N LEU A 58 -14.06 9.56 11.19
CA LEU A 58 -15.09 10.16 10.35
C LEU A 58 -14.95 11.67 10.43
N TYR A 59 -15.04 12.35 9.28
CA TYR A 59 -14.92 13.79 9.16
C TYR A 59 -16.14 14.41 8.49
N ASP A 60 -16.51 15.60 8.93
CA ASP A 60 -17.45 16.47 8.23
C ASP A 60 -16.79 17.17 7.02
N GLU A 61 -17.56 17.97 6.29
CA GLU A 61 -17.09 18.73 5.13
C GLU A 61 -16.03 19.80 5.47
N HIS A 62 -15.95 20.22 6.74
CA HIS A 62 -14.98 21.19 7.23
C HIS A 62 -13.72 20.53 7.78
N GLY A 63 -13.67 19.19 7.82
CA GLY A 63 -12.56 18.41 8.36
C GLY A 63 -12.57 18.27 9.88
N ASN A 64 -13.68 18.57 10.56
CA ASN A 64 -13.84 18.27 11.98
C ASN A 64 -14.09 16.77 12.19
N ILE A 65 -13.61 16.23 13.30
CA ILE A 65 -13.82 14.83 13.67
C ILE A 65 -15.26 14.68 14.18
N LEU A 66 -16.03 13.82 13.51
CA LEU A 66 -17.37 13.40 13.92
C LEU A 66 -17.30 12.20 14.87
N LEU A 67 -16.43 11.25 14.55
CA LEU A 67 -16.21 10.01 15.31
C LEU A 67 -14.76 9.56 15.11
N GLU A 68 -14.18 9.00 16.16
CA GLU A 68 -12.90 8.28 16.11
C GLU A 68 -13.03 6.99 16.92
N GLU A 69 -12.91 5.84 16.26
CA GLU A 69 -13.12 4.54 16.90
C GLU A 69 -12.25 3.45 16.27
N VAL A 70 -11.86 2.45 17.06
CA VAL A 70 -11.08 1.30 16.57
C VAL A 70 -12.03 0.25 16.01
N ALA A 71 -11.70 -0.32 14.86
CA ALA A 71 -12.46 -1.42 14.26
C ALA A 71 -12.54 -2.61 15.22
N ASN A 72 -13.68 -3.30 15.23
CA ASN A 72 -13.86 -4.46 16.09
C ASN A 72 -13.08 -5.70 15.59
N ASP A 73 -13.21 -6.82 16.31
CA ASP A 73 -12.55 -8.10 15.96
C ASP A 73 -12.92 -8.68 14.59
N HIS A 74 -13.97 -8.15 13.98
CA HIS A 74 -14.45 -8.51 12.66
C HIS A 74 -14.18 -7.42 11.62
N GLY A 75 -13.48 -6.34 11.97
CA GLY A 75 -13.11 -5.23 11.08
C GLY A 75 -14.22 -4.19 10.87
N TYR A 76 -15.31 -4.25 11.64
CA TYR A 76 -16.43 -3.32 11.48
C TYR A 76 -16.34 -2.12 12.42
N VAL A 77 -16.84 -0.99 11.94
CA VAL A 77 -17.12 0.23 12.72
C VAL A 77 -18.57 0.64 12.49
N TYR A 78 -19.24 0.99 13.58
CA TYR A 78 -20.64 1.39 13.59
C TYR A 78 -20.74 2.86 13.94
N TYR A 79 -21.56 3.61 13.22
CA TYR A 79 -21.84 5.01 13.49
C TYR A 79 -23.31 5.32 13.23
N ASP A 80 -23.77 6.49 13.66
CA ASP A 80 -25.14 6.92 13.38
C ASP A 80 -25.33 7.17 11.87
N GLY A 81 -26.16 6.34 11.22
CA GLY A 81 -26.42 6.41 9.79
C GLY A 81 -27.05 7.73 9.32
N GLU A 82 -27.66 8.51 10.22
CA GLU A 82 -28.19 9.84 9.91
C GLU A 82 -27.09 10.92 9.90
N THR A 83 -25.90 10.60 10.40
CA THR A 83 -24.75 11.52 10.42
C THR A 83 -24.24 11.75 8.99
N THR A 84 -24.14 13.03 8.61
CA THR A 84 -23.56 13.42 7.31
C THR A 84 -22.04 13.32 7.37
N VAL A 85 -21.51 12.18 6.93
CA VAL A 85 -20.07 11.91 6.84
C VAL A 85 -19.55 12.32 5.46
N TYR A 86 -18.58 13.23 5.43
CA TYR A 86 -17.92 13.66 4.19
C TYR A 86 -16.75 12.74 3.85
N ARG A 87 -15.92 12.37 4.83
CA ARG A 87 -14.71 11.60 4.61
C ARG A 87 -14.46 10.61 5.75
N ILE A 88 -14.06 9.40 5.40
CA ILE A 88 -13.64 8.35 6.34
C ILE A 88 -12.16 8.09 6.10
N VAL A 89 -11.41 7.93 7.18
CA VAL A 89 -10.01 7.49 7.16
C VAL A 89 -9.85 6.31 8.08
N ALA A 90 -9.19 5.25 7.62
CA ALA A 90 -8.75 4.14 8.44
C ALA A 90 -7.21 4.09 8.45
N ASP A 91 -6.61 3.90 9.62
CA ASP A 91 -5.15 3.86 9.82
C ASP A 91 -4.79 2.82 10.89
N ASP A 92 -3.91 1.88 10.58
CA ASP A 92 -3.46 0.85 11.53
C ASP A 92 -2.16 1.21 12.29
N GLY A 93 -1.58 2.37 12.02
CA GLY A 93 -0.32 2.81 12.62
C GLY A 93 0.92 2.03 12.16
N MET A 94 0.78 1.07 11.24
CA MET A 94 1.87 0.26 10.67
C MET A 94 2.18 0.65 9.23
N GLY A 95 1.58 1.73 8.74
CA GLY A 95 1.79 2.25 7.39
C GLY A 95 0.69 1.85 6.40
N HIS A 96 -0.35 1.15 6.84
CA HIS A 96 -1.55 0.96 6.02
C HIS A 96 -2.57 2.03 6.37
N ARG A 97 -2.96 2.81 5.36
CA ARG A 97 -3.95 3.87 5.50
C ARG A 97 -4.86 3.91 4.29
N ALA A 98 -6.15 3.99 4.54
CA ALA A 98 -7.18 4.06 3.52
C ALA A 98 -8.10 5.26 3.78
N SER A 99 -8.58 5.88 2.72
CA SER A 99 -9.58 6.94 2.82
C SER A 99 -10.67 6.74 1.79
N SER A 100 -11.91 6.99 2.19
CA SER A 100 -13.07 6.95 1.29
C SER A 100 -13.92 8.20 1.51
N VAL A 101 -14.48 8.71 0.42
CA VAL A 101 -15.55 9.71 0.42
C VAL A 101 -16.83 8.95 0.13
N LYS A 102 -17.90 9.17 0.90
CA LYS A 102 -19.17 8.43 0.75
C LYS A 102 -19.80 8.56 -0.67
N SER A 103 -19.34 9.53 -1.47
CA SER A 103 -19.79 9.79 -2.84
C SER A 103 -19.04 8.99 -3.94
N GLU A 104 -17.96 8.29 -3.63
CA GLU A 104 -17.20 7.55 -4.64
C GLU A 104 -17.48 6.05 -4.56
N GLU A 105 -18.49 5.63 -5.32
CA GLU A 105 -18.63 4.24 -5.74
C GLU A 105 -17.36 3.86 -6.51
N ASN A 106 -16.59 2.91 -5.95
CA ASN A 106 -15.24 2.54 -6.36
C ASN A 106 -15.18 2.01 -7.81
N ASN A 107 -15.18 2.91 -8.78
CA ASN A 107 -14.67 2.63 -10.12
C ASN A 107 -13.16 2.93 -10.14
N GLU A 108 -12.37 2.18 -9.37
CA GLU A 108 -10.93 2.16 -9.58
C GLU A 108 -10.66 1.45 -10.92
N GLU A 109 -10.72 2.19 -12.03
CA GLU A 109 -10.15 1.76 -13.30
C GLU A 109 -8.63 1.62 -13.14
N SER A 110 -8.21 0.46 -12.63
CA SER A 110 -6.79 0.17 -12.46
C SER A 110 -6.18 -0.12 -13.83
N ILE A 111 -5.23 0.72 -14.25
CA ILE A 111 -4.44 0.46 -15.47
C ILE A 111 -3.76 -0.92 -15.30
N PRO A 112 -3.95 -1.87 -16.23
CA PRO A 112 -3.37 -3.20 -16.14
C PRO A 112 -1.85 -3.15 -15.92
N SER A 113 -1.35 -3.97 -15.00
CA SER A 113 0.07 -3.95 -14.60
C SER A 113 1.03 -4.14 -15.78
N PHE A 114 0.64 -4.90 -16.81
CA PHE A 114 1.46 -5.08 -18.01
C PHE A 114 1.65 -3.78 -18.82
N MET A 115 0.65 -2.89 -18.85
CA MET A 115 0.77 -1.60 -19.54
C MET A 115 1.76 -0.68 -18.84
N LYS A 116 1.75 -0.66 -17.50
CA LYS A 116 2.73 0.08 -16.69
C LYS A 116 4.15 -0.44 -16.94
N ALA A 117 4.32 -1.76 -16.99
CA ALA A 117 5.61 -2.38 -17.30
C ALA A 117 6.10 -2.05 -18.72
N LEU A 118 5.20 -2.15 -19.72
CA LEU A 118 5.52 -1.82 -21.11
C LEU A 118 5.99 -0.37 -21.27
N LEU A 119 5.33 0.57 -20.59
CA LEU A 119 5.72 1.98 -20.59
C LEU A 119 7.11 2.20 -19.95
N GLY A 120 7.39 1.53 -18.82
CA GLY A 120 8.71 1.60 -18.19
C GLY A 120 9.81 1.08 -19.11
N VAL A 121 9.59 -0.07 -19.75
CA VAL A 121 10.54 -0.67 -20.70
C VAL A 121 10.74 0.22 -21.93
N SER A 122 9.67 0.82 -22.47
CA SER A 122 9.79 1.68 -23.65
C SER A 122 10.62 2.94 -23.38
N ILE A 123 10.46 3.55 -22.20
CA ILE A 123 11.27 4.70 -21.77
C ILE A 123 12.76 4.30 -21.66
N LEU A 124 13.05 3.15 -21.05
CA LEU A 124 14.43 2.66 -20.92
C LEU A 124 15.07 2.39 -22.29
N LEU A 125 14.34 1.78 -23.21
CA LEU A 125 14.81 1.54 -24.58
C LEU A 125 15.01 2.85 -25.35
N PHE A 126 14.13 3.83 -25.17
CA PHE A 126 14.27 5.15 -25.79
C PHE A 126 15.54 5.85 -25.30
N VAL A 127 15.79 5.86 -23.99
CA VAL A 127 17.01 6.44 -23.42
C VAL A 127 18.25 5.71 -23.94
N ALA A 128 18.25 4.38 -23.95
CA ALA A 128 19.35 3.58 -24.48
C ALA A 128 19.62 3.88 -25.97
N ALA A 129 18.57 3.95 -26.79
CA ALA A 129 18.67 4.29 -28.21
C ALA A 129 19.21 5.71 -28.41
N PHE A 130 18.72 6.69 -27.64
CA PHE A 130 19.20 8.07 -27.72
C PHE A 130 20.71 8.17 -27.47
N PHE A 131 21.24 7.47 -26.47
CA PHE A 131 22.68 7.45 -26.20
C PHE A 131 23.46 6.64 -27.22
N TYR A 132 22.90 5.55 -27.74
CA TYR A 132 23.53 4.75 -28.80
C TYR A 132 23.71 5.54 -30.10
N TYR A 133 22.69 6.31 -30.51
CA TYR A 133 22.73 7.11 -31.76
C TYR A 133 23.43 8.47 -31.61
N ARG A 134 23.67 8.92 -30.37
CA ARG A 134 24.42 10.15 -30.11
C ARG A 134 25.94 9.94 -30.19
N ASN A 135 26.41 8.71 -29.97
CA ASN A 135 27.81 8.29 -30.12
C ASN A 135 28.11 7.81 -31.54
#